data_AF-A0A843XET7-F1
#
_entry.id   AF-A0A843XET7-F1
#
_cell.length_a   1.000
_cell.length_b   1.000
_cell.length_c   1.000
_cell.angle_alpha   90.00
_cell.angle_beta   90.00
_cell.angle_gamma   90.00
#
_symmetry.space_group_name_H-M   'P 1'
#
loop_
_entity.id
_entity.type
_entity.pdbx_description
1 polymer ?
#
loop_
_entity_poly.entity_id
_entity_poly.type
_entity_poly.pdbx_seq_one_letter_code
_entity_poly.pdbx_strand_id
1 'polypeptide(L)'
;MVLRGRCGGAPAREDEPRREERAEQQAPAPQGPILPPPPPVDYGTQAHTQAALQAQLEAQAQVPAQDHGGPSTMERFKRMLPPSFKGESDPLLAESWMREI
;
A
#
# COMPACT_ATOMS: atom_id res chain seq x y z
N MET A 1 45.33 -42.22 -29.02
CA MET A 1 45.36 -43.50 -28.26
C MET A 1 45.22 -43.17 -26.78
N VAL A 2 44.24 -43.83 -26.14
CA VAL A 2 44.02 -44.20 -24.70
C VAL A 2 45.00 -43.56 -23.68
N LEU A 3 44.58 -42.94 -22.56
CA LEU A 3 44.02 -43.59 -21.36
C LEU A 3 43.43 -42.59 -20.35
N ARG A 4 42.31 -43.01 -19.75
CA ARG A 4 41.80 -42.52 -18.45
C ARG A 4 42.84 -42.74 -17.34
N GLY A 5 42.97 -41.77 -16.44
CA GLY A 5 43.56 -41.95 -15.11
C GLY A 5 42.74 -41.15 -14.10
N ARG A 6 42.16 -41.84 -13.12
CA ARG A 6 41.21 -41.34 -12.13
C ARG A 6 41.89 -41.34 -10.76
N CYS A 7 41.61 -40.31 -9.96
CA CYS A 7 41.72 -40.24 -8.49
C CYS A 7 43.11 -40.24 -7.82
N GLY A 8 43.31 -39.24 -6.95
CA GLY A 8 43.88 -39.49 -5.62
C GLY A 8 44.79 -38.39 -5.07
N GLY A 9 44.31 -37.64 -4.08
CA GLY A 9 45.18 -37.14 -3.00
C GLY A 9 45.55 -35.66 -2.99
N ALA A 10 44.62 -34.81 -2.52
CA ALA A 10 44.97 -33.61 -1.75
C ALA A 10 45.55 -34.05 -0.37
N PRO A 11 46.27 -33.21 0.40
CA PRO A 11 46.22 -31.75 0.34
C PRO A 11 47.57 -31.02 0.32
N ALA A 12 47.60 -29.97 -0.50
CA ALA A 12 48.48 -28.83 -0.35
C ALA A 12 48.21 -28.13 0.99
N ARG A 13 49.23 -27.94 1.80
CA ARG A 13 49.18 -27.06 2.97
C ARG A 13 50.47 -26.27 3.09
N GLU A 14 50.69 -25.40 2.11
CA GLU A 14 51.62 -24.30 2.25
C GLU A 14 50.95 -23.05 1.68
N ASP A 15 51.37 -21.91 2.21
CA ASP A 15 51.01 -20.55 1.80
C ASP A 15 49.92 -19.85 2.61
N GLU A 16 50.33 -19.23 3.72
CA GLU A 16 49.70 -17.98 4.14
C GLU A 16 50.70 -17.02 4.83
N PRO A 17 51.63 -16.36 4.10
CA PRO A 17 52.24 -15.12 4.53
C PRO A 17 51.57 -13.96 3.80
N ARG A 18 50.28 -13.70 4.05
CA ARG A 18 49.62 -12.48 3.53
C ARG A 18 48.40 -12.04 4.35
N ARG A 19 48.53 -12.09 5.69
CA ARG A 19 47.47 -11.64 6.60
C ARG A 19 47.57 -10.16 6.99
N GLU A 20 48.30 -9.36 6.22
CA GLU A 20 48.59 -7.97 6.58
C GLU A 20 48.56 -7.04 5.36
N GLU A 21 47.57 -7.16 4.47
CA GLU A 21 47.33 -6.13 3.45
C GLU A 21 45.91 -6.21 2.87
N ARG A 22 44.89 -6.18 3.72
CA ARG A 22 43.51 -5.86 3.30
C ARG A 22 42.80 -4.93 4.28
N ALA A 23 43.61 -4.10 4.96
CA ALA A 23 43.15 -3.01 5.82
C ALA A 23 43.15 -1.67 5.04
N GLU A 24 42.77 -1.69 3.77
CA GLU A 24 42.53 -0.53 2.92
C GLU A 24 41.72 -1.07 1.73
N GLN A 25 40.53 -0.63 1.35
CA GLN A 25 39.70 0.48 1.78
C GLN A 25 38.25 -0.04 1.76
N GLN A 26 37.65 -0.27 2.92
CA GLN A 26 36.20 -0.14 3.02
C GLN A 26 35.98 1.28 3.52
N ALA A 27 35.67 2.19 2.59
CA ALA A 27 35.24 3.53 2.96
C ALA A 27 34.15 3.39 4.04
N PRO A 28 34.19 4.18 5.14
CA PRO A 28 33.05 4.20 6.05
C PRO A 28 31.84 4.55 5.19
N ALA A 29 30.81 3.70 5.22
CA ALA A 29 29.55 4.01 4.55
C ALA A 29 29.18 5.45 4.92
N PRO A 30 28.81 6.32 3.96
CA PRO A 30 28.42 7.67 4.31
C PRO A 30 27.35 7.53 5.38
N GLN A 31 27.64 8.01 6.58
CA GLN A 31 26.67 8.03 7.65
C GLN A 31 25.59 9.00 7.19
N GLY A 32 24.55 8.45 6.55
CA GLY A 32 23.32 9.19 6.29
C GLY A 32 22.80 9.73 7.62
N PRO A 33 21.94 10.75 7.61
CA PRO A 33 21.34 11.25 8.83
C PRO A 33 20.76 10.07 9.62
N ILE A 34 21.25 9.89 10.85
CA ILE A 34 20.70 8.90 11.78
C ILE A 34 19.25 9.31 11.99
N LEU A 35 18.31 8.59 11.38
CA LEU A 35 16.91 8.82 11.62
C LEU A 35 16.63 8.53 13.09
N PRO A 36 15.88 9.40 13.79
CA PRO A 36 15.48 9.11 15.16
C PRO A 36 14.72 7.77 15.18
N PRO A 37 14.88 6.97 16.25
CA PRO A 37 14.10 5.75 16.39
C PRO A 37 12.61 6.12 16.36
N PRO A 38 11.75 5.28 15.73
CA PRO A 38 10.32 5.54 15.73
C PRO A 38 9.81 5.62 17.18
N PRO A 39 8.82 6.46 17.45
CA PRO A 39 8.24 6.55 18.79
C PRO A 39 7.70 5.18 19.21
N PRO A 40 7.70 4.86 20.52
CA PRO A 40 7.08 3.66 21.00
C PRO A 40 5.60 3.67 20.61
N VAL A 41 5.17 2.65 19.88
CA VAL A 41 3.77 2.45 19.51
C VAL A 41 3.06 1.85 20.72
N ASP A 42 2.00 2.49 21.18
CA ASP A 42 1.11 1.89 22.16
C ASP A 42 0.24 0.83 21.46
N TYR A 43 0.72 -0.42 21.46
CA TYR A 43 0.06 -1.54 20.80
C TYR A 43 -1.35 -1.81 21.34
N GLY A 44 -1.62 -1.44 22.60
CA GLY A 44 -2.95 -1.53 23.20
C GLY A 44 -3.96 -0.62 22.51
N THR A 45 -3.58 0.65 22.32
CA THR A 45 -4.40 1.65 21.61
C THR A 45 -4.60 1.25 20.16
N GLN A 46 -3.54 0.79 19.47
CA GLN A 46 -3.64 0.35 18.07
C GLN A 46 -4.58 -0.86 17.91
N ALA A 47 -4.47 -1.86 18.79
CA ALA A 47 -5.33 -3.03 18.77
C ALA A 47 -6.80 -2.66 19.01
N HIS A 48 -7.06 -1.73 19.94
CA HIS A 48 -8.40 -1.23 20.19
C HIS A 48 -8.97 -0.49 18.95
N THR A 49 -8.18 0.38 18.31
CA THR A 49 -8.60 1.07 17.09
C THR A 49 -8.90 0.09 15.95
N GLN A 50 -8.05 -0.92 15.76
CA GLN A 50 -8.27 -1.94 14.74
C GLN A 50 -9.55 -2.72 15.01
N ALA A 51 -9.77 -3.17 16.25
CA ALA A 51 -10.98 -3.89 16.64
C ALA A 51 -12.24 -3.02 16.49
N ALA A 52 -12.17 -1.74 16.84
CA ALA A 52 -13.29 -0.80 16.71
C ALA A 52 -13.66 -0.54 15.24
N LEU A 53 -12.67 -0.47 14.34
CA LEU A 53 -12.91 -0.33 12.90
C LEU A 53 -13.51 -1.61 12.31
N GLN A 54 -12.99 -2.77 12.70
CA GLN A 54 -13.53 -4.05 12.25
C GLN A 54 -14.99 -4.23 12.70
N ALA A 55 -15.30 -3.93 13.96
CA ALA A 55 -16.66 -3.97 14.48
C ALA A 55 -17.61 -3.00 13.75
N GLN A 56 -17.13 -1.81 13.36
CA GLN A 56 -17.93 -0.88 12.55
C GLN A 56 -18.20 -1.39 11.14
N LEU A 57 -17.23 -2.06 10.51
CA LEU A 57 -17.41 -2.66 9.18
C LEU A 57 -18.38 -3.84 9.25
N GLU A 58 -18.27 -4.69 10.27
CA GLU A 58 -19.19 -5.82 10.50
C GLU A 58 -20.60 -5.32 10.82
N ALA A 59 -20.74 -4.28 11.64
CA ALA A 59 -22.01 -3.63 11.92
C ALA A 59 -22.62 -3.00 10.66
N GLN A 60 -21.80 -2.40 9.79
CA GLN A 60 -22.25 -1.88 8.49
C GLN A 60 -22.54 -2.96 7.44
N ALA A 61 -21.98 -4.16 7.58
CA ALA A 61 -22.32 -5.32 6.77
C ALA A 61 -23.61 -6.01 7.23
N GLN A 62 -23.98 -5.82 8.51
CA GLN A 62 -25.17 -6.41 9.14
C GLN A 62 -26.35 -5.45 9.26
N VAL A 63 -26.17 -4.16 8.99
CA VAL A 63 -27.34 -3.34 8.62
C VAL A 63 -27.90 -3.97 7.35
N PRO A 64 -29.15 -4.48 7.34
CA PRO A 64 -29.79 -4.73 6.07
C PRO A 64 -29.69 -3.40 5.33
N ALA A 65 -29.12 -3.42 4.12
CA ALA A 65 -29.28 -2.32 3.19
C ALA A 65 -30.74 -1.89 3.36
N GLN A 66 -30.97 -0.68 3.89
CA GLN A 66 -32.30 -0.27 4.28
C GLN A 66 -33.14 -0.18 3.01
N ASP A 67 -33.66 -1.32 2.59
CA ASP A 67 -34.79 -1.52 1.74
C ASP A 67 -35.99 -1.20 2.63
N HIS A 68 -36.07 0.09 3.01
CA HIS A 68 -37.37 0.67 3.28
C HIS A 68 -38.14 0.37 2.01
N GLY A 69 -39.12 -0.53 2.03
CA GLY A 69 -39.81 -1.10 0.85
C GLY A 69 -40.53 -0.10 -0.08
N GLY A 70 -40.10 1.15 -0.13
CA GLY A 70 -40.26 2.07 -1.23
C GLY A 70 -39.02 2.15 -2.12
N PRO A 71 -39.12 2.85 -3.25
CA PRO A 71 -38.00 3.03 -4.17
C PRO A 71 -36.78 3.60 -3.45
N SER A 72 -35.62 3.02 -3.74
CA SER A 72 -34.32 3.56 -3.33
C SER A 72 -34.19 5.04 -3.70
N THR A 73 -33.32 5.78 -3.02
CA THR A 73 -33.04 7.19 -3.36
C THR A 73 -32.74 7.36 -4.85
N MET A 74 -32.02 6.41 -5.44
CA MET A 74 -31.73 6.36 -6.88
C MET A 74 -32.99 6.15 -7.73
N GLU A 75 -33.89 5.24 -7.34
CA GLU A 75 -35.15 5.04 -8.07
C GLU A 75 -36.09 6.24 -7.97
N ARG A 76 -36.14 6.92 -6.82
CA ARG A 76 -36.88 8.18 -6.67
C ARG A 76 -36.33 9.26 -7.59
N PHE A 77 -35.00 9.41 -7.62
CA PHE A 77 -34.31 10.33 -8.53
C PHE A 77 -34.65 10.04 -9.99
N LYS A 78 -34.63 8.77 -10.42
CA LYS A 78 -35.01 8.39 -11.79
C LYS A 78 -36.47 8.70 -12.11
N ARG A 79 -37.40 8.54 -11.16
CA ARG A 79 -38.82 8.84 -11.34
C ARG A 79 -39.10 10.34 -11.47
N MET A 80 -38.28 11.20 -10.87
CA MET A 80 -38.43 12.65 -10.99
C MET A 80 -38.01 13.20 -12.36
N LEU A 81 -37.35 12.41 -13.20
CA LEU A 81 -36.85 12.81 -14.53
C LEU A 81 -36.16 14.19 -14.48
N PRO A 82 -35.11 14.36 -13.65
CA PRO A 82 -34.44 15.64 -13.50
C PRO A 82 -33.89 16.12 -14.85
N PRO A 83 -33.89 17.43 -15.10
CA PRO A 83 -33.44 17.97 -16.37
C PRO A 83 -31.98 17.59 -16.62
N SER A 84 -31.71 17.00 -17.78
CA SER A 84 -30.37 16.57 -18.16
C SER A 84 -29.54 17.77 -18.59
N PHE A 85 -28.53 18.14 -17.80
CA PHE A 85 -27.53 19.11 -18.23
C PHE A 85 -26.74 18.55 -19.41
N LYS A 86 -26.63 19.34 -20.48
CA LYS A 86 -25.94 18.93 -21.71
C LYS A 86 -24.46 19.34 -21.73
N GLY A 87 -23.93 19.92 -20.66
CA GLY A 87 -22.55 20.40 -20.62
C GLY A 87 -22.39 21.70 -21.41
N GLU A 88 -23.36 22.61 -21.30
CA GLU A 88 -23.28 23.89 -22.01
C GLU A 88 -22.14 24.75 -21.46
N SER A 89 -21.39 25.35 -22.38
CA SER A 89 -20.22 26.19 -22.05
C SER A 89 -20.59 27.64 -21.75
N ASP A 90 -21.83 28.03 -22.10
CA ASP A 90 -22.35 29.35 -21.79
C ASP A 90 -22.76 29.43 -20.29
N PRO A 91 -22.20 30.40 -19.54
CA PRO A 91 -22.45 30.52 -18.11
C PRO A 91 -23.90 30.90 -17.78
N LEU A 92 -24.56 31.70 -18.62
CA LEU A 92 -25.95 32.12 -18.37
C LEU A 92 -26.91 30.95 -18.52
N LEU A 93 -26.64 30.08 -19.50
CA LEU A 93 -27.44 28.89 -19.72
C LEU A 93 -27.19 27.82 -18.63
N ALA A 94 -25.96 27.69 -18.14
CA ALA A 94 -25.64 26.87 -16.98
C ALA A 94 -26.34 27.38 -15.70
N GLU A 95 -26.33 28.70 -15.47
CA GLU A 95 -27.08 29.33 -14.38
C GLU A 95 -28.58 29.10 -14.50
N SER A 96 -29.14 29.21 -15.70
CA SER A 96 -30.57 28.94 -15.95
C SER A 96 -30.93 27.50 -15.59
N TRP A 97 -30.08 26.52 -15.95
CA TRP A 97 -30.30 25.12 -15.58
C TRP A 97 -30.21 24.89 -14.07
N MET A 98 -29.25 25.52 -13.38
CA MET A 98 -29.12 25.42 -11.93
C MET A 98 -30.30 26.04 -11.16
N ARG A 99 -31.01 27.01 -11.75
CA ARG A 99 -32.23 27.60 -11.15
C ARG A 99 -33.48 26.76 -11.40
N GLU A 100 -33.44 25.84 -12.36
CA GLU A 100 -34.57 24.98 -12.74
C GLU A 100 -34.62 23.67 -11.95
N ILE A 101 -33.51 23.26 -11.31
CA ILE A 101 -33.43 22.08 -10.42
C ILE A 101 -33.89 22.39 -8.99
#